data_AF-A0A1C5YT27-F1
#
_entry.id   AF-A0A1C5YT27-F1
#
_cell.length_a   1.000
_cell.length_b   1.000
_cell.length_c   1.000
_cell.angle_alpha   90.00
_cell.angle_beta   90.00
_cell.angle_gamma   90.00
#
_symmetry.space_group_name_H-M   'P 1'
#
loop_
_entity.id
_entity.type
_entity.pdbx_description
1 polymer ?
#
loop_
_entity_poly.entity_id
_entity_poly.type
_entity_poly.pdbx_seq_one_letter_code
_entity_poly.pdbx_strand_id
1 'polypeptide(L)' 'MNIFIWIMIILGGGVGILSCAYLVLAMPVLLVWKICRKVKYHIGLFD' A
#
# COMPACT_ATOMS: atom_id res chain seq x y z
N MET A 1 -33.80 -2.65 -14.47
CA MET A 1 -32.63 -2.89 -13.60
C MET A 1 -31.51 -1.97 -14.07
N ASN A 2 -31.10 -1.00 -13.26
CA ASN A 2 -30.30 0.16 -13.72
C ASN A 2 -28.80 -0.20 -13.78
N ILE A 3 -28.30 -0.56 -14.97
CA ILE A 3 -26.92 -1.04 -15.21
C ILE A 3 -25.85 -0.04 -14.75
N PHE A 4 -26.18 1.26 -14.77
CA PHE A 4 -25.28 2.35 -14.41
C PHE A 4 -24.88 2.33 -12.93
N ILE A 5 -25.83 1.95 -12.06
CA ILE A 5 -25.60 1.87 -10.61
C ILE A 5 -24.65 0.73 -10.27
N TRP A 6 -24.75 -0.40 -10.97
CA TRP A 6 -23.87 -1.55 -10.79
C TRP A 6 -22.41 -1.23 -11.13
N ILE A 7 -22.18 -0.47 -12.21
CA ILE A 7 -20.83 -0.06 -12.62
C ILE A 7 -20.20 0.86 -11.57
N MET A 8 -20.97 1.82 -11.03
CA MET A 8 -20.50 2.73 -9.99
C MET A 8 -20.12 2.00 -8.69
N ILE A 9 -20.88 0.97 -8.31
CA ILE A 9 -20.59 0.15 -7.14
C ILE A 9 -19.29 -0.64 -7.32
N ILE A 10 -19.08 -1.24 -8.49
CA ILE A 10 -17.87 -2.03 -8.78
C ILE A 10 -16.63 -1.12 -8.84
N LEU A 11 -16.72 0.05 -9.49
CA LEU A 11 -15.62 1.01 -9.51
C LEU A 11 -15.31 1.57 -8.11
N GLY A 12 -16.35 1.99 -7.36
CA GLY A 12 -16.17 2.53 -6.02
C GLY A 12 -15.59 1.50 -5.05
N GLY A 13 -16.11 0.27 -5.08
CA GLY A 13 -15.60 -0.84 -4.26
C GLY A 13 -14.19 -1.26 -4.67
N GLY A 14 -13.91 -1.35 -5.97
CA GLY A 14 -12.59 -1.72 -6.50
C GLY A 14 -11.51 -0.72 -6.11
N VAL A 15 -11.76 0.58 -6.25
CA VAL A 15 -10.82 1.64 -5.86
C VAL A 15 -10.52 1.61 -4.37
N GLY A 16 -11.53 1.33 -3.53
CA GLY A 16 -11.33 1.17 -2.08
C GLY A 16 -10.39 0.01 -1.72
N ILE A 17 -10.62 -1.16 -2.33
CA ILE A 17 -9.78 -2.36 -2.08
C ILE A 17 -8.35 -2.14 -2.58
N LEU A 18 -8.18 -1.55 -3.77
CA LEU A 18 -6.86 -1.22 -4.32
C LEU A 18 -6.09 -0.26 -3.40
N SER A 19 -6.77 0.74 -2.84
CA SER A 19 -6.15 1.71 -1.92
C SER A 19 -5.72 1.05 -0.61
N CYS A 20 -6.56 0.19 -0.04
CA CYS A 20 -6.22 -0.59 1.15
C CYS A 20 -5.06 -1.54 0.91
N ALA A 21 -5.06 -2.27 -0.22
CA ALA A 21 -3.98 -3.18 -0.59
C ALA A 21 -2.66 -2.44 -0.79
N TYR A 22 -2.68 -1.27 -1.42
CA TYR A 22 -1.49 -0.44 -1.61
C TYR A 22 -0.89 0.01 -0.28
N LEU A 23 -1.72 0.48 0.67
CA LEU A 23 -1.25 0.88 2.00
C LEU A 23 -0.66 -0.28 2.80
N VAL A 24 -1.31 -1.45 2.74
CA VAL A 24 -0.85 -2.67 3.42
C VAL A 24 0.49 -3.15 2.87
N LEU A 25 0.75 -2.97 1.57
CA LEU A 25 2.04 -3.31 0.95
C LEU A 25 3.10 -2.22 1.14
N ALA A 26 2.72 -0.95 1.23
CA ALA A 26 3.65 0.16 1.44
C ALA A 26 4.37 0.07 2.81
N MET A 27 3.66 -0.35 3.85
CA MET A 27 4.20 -0.55 5.20
C MET A 27 5.38 -1.55 5.28
N PRO A 28 5.26 -2.80 4.80
CA PRO A 28 6.36 -3.76 4.79
C PRO A 28 7.46 -3.36 3.80
N VAL A 29 7.14 -2.72 2.67
CA VAL A 29 8.17 -2.24 1.72
C VAL A 29 9.07 -1.18 2.37
N LEU A 30 8.49 -0.22 3.11
CA LEU A 30 9.27 0.78 3.85
C LEU A 30 10.08 0.15 5.00
N LEU A 31 9.54 -0.86 5.67
CA LEU A 31 10.26 -1.63 6.70
C LEU A 31 11.45 -2.38 6.11
N VAL A 32 11.25 -3.11 5.01
CA VAL A 32 12.33 -3.83 4.31
C VAL A 32 13.36 -2.85 3.78
N TRP A 33 12.94 -1.70 3.23
CA TRP A 33 13.88 -0.68 2.78
C TRP A 33 14.68 -0.07 3.93
N LYS A 34 14.06 0.16 5.09
CA LYS A 34 14.78 0.57 6.31
C LYS A 34 15.79 -0.51 6.74
N ILE A 35 15.41 -1.78 6.75
CA ILE A 35 16.30 -2.90 7.13
C ILE A 35 17.44 -3.08 6.12
N CYS A 36 17.18 -3.00 4.81
CA CYS A 36 18.23 -3.03 3.80
C CYS A 36 19.21 -1.86 3.98
N ARG A 37 18.72 -0.65 4.26
CA ARG A 37 19.62 0.48 4.57
C ARG A 37 20.42 0.25 5.85
N LYS A 38 19.86 -0.43 6.85
CA LYS A 38 20.61 -0.85 8.06
C LYS A 38 21.77 -1.77 7.75
N VAL A 39 21.51 -2.83 6.98
CA VAL A 39 22.52 -3.85 6.68
C VAL A 39 23.63 -3.29 5.79
N LYS A 40 23.28 -2.42 4.82
CA LYS A 40 24.26 -1.90 3.86
C LYS A 40 25.13 -0.77 4.39
N TYR A 41 24.58 0.09 5.26
CA TYR A 41 25.27 1.30 5.69
C TYR A 41 25.76 1.27 7.14
N HIS A 42 25.38 0.28 7.96
CA HIS A 42 25.84 0.14 9.37
C HIS A 42 25.65 1.39 10.25
N ILE A 43 24.86 2.37 9.82
CA ILE A 43 24.62 3.62 10.56
C ILE A 43 23.39 3.46 11.46
N GLY A 44 23.55 3.92 12.71
CA GLY A 44 22.61 3.82 13.83
C GLY A 44 21.20 4.30 13.51
N LEU A 45 20.21 3.82 14.27
CA LEU A 45 18.77 4.07 14.06
C LEU A 45 18.31 5.46 14.51
N PHE A 46 19.24 6.25 15.02
CA PHE A 46 19.01 7.55 15.65
C PHE A 46 20.15 8.48 15.25
N ASP A 47 20.04 9.07 14.06
CA ASP A 47 20.51 10.42 13.78
C ASP A 47 19.43 11.08 12.91
#